data_AF-A0A3C1L2N6-F1
#
_entry.id   AF-A0A3C1L2N6-F1
#
_cell.length_a   1.000
_cell.length_b   1.000
_cell.length_c   1.000
_cell.angle_alpha   90.00
_cell.angle_beta   90.00
_cell.angle_gamma   90.00
#
_symmetry.space_group_name_H-M   'P 1'
#
loop_
_entity.id
_entity.type
_entity.pdbx_description
1 polymer ?
#
loop_
_entity_poly.entity_id
_entity_poly.type
_entity_poly.pdbx_seq_one_letter_code
_entity_poly.pdbx_strand_id
1 'polypeptide(L)' 'YCGCDHSLGHRNLADCYMTATGAWDAHASGCAVCGNETATAREQLAAGAPIADVRTSIIDQYGPPPSLFSSGASS' A
#
# COMPACT_ATOMS: atom_id res chain seq x y z
N TYR A 1 0.93 -3.49 0.81
CA TYR A 1 -0.23 -2.68 0.40
C TYR A 1 -1.43 -3.60 0.28
N CYS A 2 -2.62 -3.02 0.18
CA CYS A 2 -3.92 -3.64 0.05
C CYS A 2 -4.06 -4.63 -1.10
N GLY A 3 -3.08 -4.66 -2.02
CA GLY A 3 -3.00 -5.57 -3.14
C GLY A 3 -3.55 -5.01 -4.45
N CYS A 4 -4.22 -3.85 -4.40
CA CYS A 4 -4.77 -3.21 -5.60
C CYS A 4 -3.69 -2.63 -6.52
N ASP A 5 -2.47 -2.42 -6.02
CA ASP A 5 -1.30 -2.02 -6.81
C ASP A 5 -1.01 -3.00 -7.96
N HIS A 6 -1.28 -4.30 -7.75
CA HIS A 6 -1.12 -5.33 -8.78
C HIS A 6 -2.13 -5.23 -9.93
N SER A 7 -3.30 -4.63 -9.70
CA SER A 7 -4.34 -4.42 -10.74
C SER A 7 -4.32 -3.03 -11.34
N LEU A 8 -3.83 -2.02 -10.61
CA LEU A 8 -3.91 -0.61 -10.98
C LEU A 8 -2.57 -0.02 -11.44
N GLY A 9 -1.46 -0.74 -11.25
CA GLY A 9 -0.13 -0.32 -11.72
C GLY A 9 0.53 0.78 -10.87
N HIS A 10 0.02 1.04 -9.67
CA HIS A 10 0.62 2.01 -8.73
C HIS A 10 1.92 1.47 -8.15
N ARG A 11 2.94 2.33 -7.98
CA ARG A 11 4.28 1.90 -7.53
C ARG A 11 4.50 2.07 -6.03
N ASN A 12 3.73 2.96 -5.42
CA ASN A 12 3.85 3.32 -4.01
C ASN A 12 2.51 3.85 -3.49
N LEU A 13 2.41 4.01 -2.18
CA LEU A 13 1.19 4.46 -1.53
C LEU A 13 0.68 5.82 -2.04
N ALA A 14 1.57 6.75 -2.37
CA ALA A 14 1.18 8.07 -2.89
C ALA A 14 0.61 7.96 -4.32
N ASP A 15 1.13 7.05 -5.15
CA ASP A 15 0.60 6.79 -6.49
C ASP A 15 -0.87 6.34 -6.43
N CYS A 16 -1.34 5.70 -5.35
CA CYS A 16 -2.74 5.31 -5.20
C CYS A 16 -3.66 6.54 -5.10
N TYR A 17 -3.21 7.62 -4.49
CA TYR A 17 -4.01 8.81 -4.28
C TYR A 17 -3.98 9.80 -5.45
N MET A 18 -3.10 9.57 -6.43
CA MET A 18 -2.87 10.48 -7.53
C MET A 18 -3.23 9.80 -8.85
N THR A 19 -4.19 10.39 -9.57
CA THR A 19 -4.48 10.01 -10.95
C THR A 19 -3.31 10.37 -11.87
N ALA A 20 -3.27 9.81 -13.08
CA ALA A 20 -2.24 10.11 -14.07
C ALA A 20 -2.16 11.61 -14.46
N THR A 21 -3.23 12.36 -14.26
CA THR A 21 -3.28 13.81 -14.53
C THR A 21 -2.91 14.67 -13.31
N GLY A 22 -2.62 14.05 -12.16
CA GLY A 22 -2.29 14.72 -10.92
C GLY A 22 -3.49 15.17 -10.08
N ALA A 23 -4.71 14.78 -10.45
CA ALA A 23 -5.89 14.96 -9.60
C ALA A 23 -5.95 13.89 -8.51
N TRP A 24 -6.64 14.18 -7.41
CA TRP A 24 -6.90 13.21 -6.33
C TRP A 24 -7.80 12.07 -6.83
N ASP A 25 -7.38 10.85 -6.53
CA ASP A 25 -8.15 9.65 -6.83
C ASP A 25 -9.25 9.43 -5.78
N ALA A 26 -10.50 9.33 -6.24
CA ALA A 26 -11.66 9.18 -5.36
C ALA A 26 -11.73 7.79 -4.71
N HIS A 27 -11.20 6.75 -5.36
CA HIS A 27 -11.16 5.40 -4.80
C HIS A 27 -10.25 5.36 -3.59
N ALA A 28 -8.99 5.77 -3.74
CA ALA A 28 -8.03 5.78 -2.63
C ALA A 28 -8.49 6.72 -1.50
N SER A 29 -9.07 7.87 -1.84
CA SER A 29 -9.60 8.82 -0.84
C SER A 29 -10.79 8.29 -0.05
N GLY A 30 -11.60 7.40 -0.63
CA GLY A 30 -12.77 6.79 0.02
C GLY A 30 -12.52 5.42 0.64
N CYS A 31 -11.36 4.81 0.39
CA CYS A 31 -11.03 3.47 0.84
C CYS A 31 -10.45 3.49 2.25
N ALA A 32 -11.14 2.84 3.20
CA ALA A 32 -10.68 2.77 4.60
C ALA A 32 -9.30 2.11 4.74
N VAL A 33 -9.01 1.08 3.95
CA VAL A 33 -7.69 0.43 3.97
C VAL A 33 -6.60 1.38 3.49
N CYS A 34 -6.79 2.10 2.38
CA CYS A 34 -5.81 3.08 1.90
C CYS A 34 -5.57 4.19 2.95
N GLY A 35 -6.63 4.62 3.64
CA GLY A 35 -6.52 5.57 4.76
C GLY A 35 -5.68 5.02 5.91
N ASN A 36 -5.90 3.76 6.30
CA ASN A 36 -5.17 3.10 7.38
C ASN A 36 -3.70 2.87 7.02
N GLU A 37 -3.39 2.46 5.79
CA GLU A 37 -2.00 2.35 5.31
C GLU A 37 -1.27 3.69 5.39
N THR A 38 -1.92 4.77 4.99
CA THR A 38 -1.36 6.14 5.07
C THR A 38 -1.16 6.58 6.50
N ALA A 39 -2.11 6.30 7.40
CA ALA A 39 -1.98 6.60 8.82
C ALA A 39 -0.78 5.85 9.43
N THR A 40 -0.72 4.53 9.24
CA THR A 40 0.38 3.68 9.73
C THR A 40 1.74 4.12 9.19
N ALA A 41 1.83 4.41 7.89
CA ALA A 41 3.06 4.92 7.28
C ALA A 41 3.52 6.22 7.95
N ARG A 42 2.61 7.18 8.12
CA ARG A 42 2.91 8.47 8.73
C ARG A 42 3.37 8.32 10.18
N GLU A 43 2.68 7.50 10.97
CA GLU A 43 3.00 7.30 12.39
C GLU A 43 4.37 6.63 12.58
N GLN A 44 4.66 5.56 11.85
CA GLN A 44 5.92 4.83 12.00
C GLN A 44 7.11 5.62 11.46
N LEU A 45 6.95 6.33 10.33
CA LEU A 45 7.99 7.21 9.81
C LEU A 45 8.28 8.37 10.77
N ALA A 46 7.24 8.96 11.38
CA ALA A 46 7.41 9.98 12.41
C ALA A 46 8.12 9.46 13.67
N ALA A 47 7.98 8.17 13.98
CA ALA A 47 8.71 7.49 15.05
C ALA A 47 10.15 7.10 14.68
N GLY A 48 10.60 7.37 13.45
CA GLY A 48 11.95 7.04 12.98
C GLY A 48 12.14 5.60 12.51
N ALA A 49 11.05 4.86 12.29
CA ALA A 49 11.14 3.52 11.71
C ALA A 49 11.74 3.58 10.29
N PRO A 50 12.61 2.63 9.91
CA PRO A 50 13.14 2.59 8.56
C PRO A 50 12.03 2.22 7.57
N ILE A 51 12.07 2.82 6.37
CA ILE A 51 11.04 2.65 5.33
C ILE A 51 10.76 1.17 4.99
N ALA A 52 11.78 0.31 5.04
CA ALA A 52 11.62 -1.11 4.79
C ALA A 52 10.70 -1.78 5.83
N ASP A 53 10.85 -1.46 7.11
CA ASP A 53 10.03 -2.01 8.20
C ASP A 53 8.60 -1.47 8.13
N VAL A 54 8.44 -0.19 7.77
CA VAL A 54 7.13 0.41 7.53
C VAL A 54 6.39 -0.30 6.40
N ARG A 55 7.08 -0.59 5.30
CA ARG A 55 6.50 -1.35 4.19
C ARG A 55 6.08 -2.74 4.63
N THR A 56 6.94 -3.46 5.34
CA THR A 56 6.65 -4.81 5.85
C THR A 56 5.43 -4.79 6.76
N SER A 57 5.37 -3.86 7.72
CA SER A 57 4.25 -3.77 8.67
C SER A 57 2.91 -3.45 7.97
N ILE A 58 2.92 -2.66 6.91
CA ILE A 58 1.74 -2.37 6.09
C ILE A 58 1.30 -3.62 5.30
N ILE A 59 2.24 -4.37 4.73
CA ILE A 59 1.94 -5.62 4.02
C ILE A 59 1.35 -6.64 4.98
N ASP A 60 1.92 -6.80 6.17
CA ASP A 60 1.45 -7.79 7.15
C ASP A 60 0.05 -7.46 7.70
N GLN A 61 -0.27 -6.18 7.86
CA GLN A 61 -1.55 -5.74 8.43
C GLN A 61 -2.69 -5.64 7.41
N TYR A 62 -2.38 -5.18 6.20
CA TYR A 62 -3.41 -4.80 5.20
C TYR A 62 -3.25 -5.55 3.88
N GLY A 63 -2.15 -6.28 3.71
CA GLY A 63 -1.89 -7.04 2.51
C GLY A 63 -2.87 -8.21 2.32
N PRO A 64 -3.10 -8.63 1.07
CA PRO A 64 -3.82 -9.87 0.81
C PRO A 64 -3.10 -11.06 1.45
N PRO A 65 -3.82 -12.15 1.78
CA PRO A 65 -3.19 -13.34 2.31
C PRO A 65 -2.12 -13.88 1.35
N PRO A 66 -1.02 -14.46 1.87
CA PRO A 66 0.12 -14.92 1.07
C PRO A 66 -0.27 -15.94 -0.01
N SER A 67 -1.37 -16.66 0.18
CA SER A 67 -1.96 -17.58 -0.80
C SER A 67 -2.36 -16.93 -2.12
N LEU A 68 -2.62 -15.62 -2.14
CA LEU A 68 -2.92 -14.88 -3.37
C LEU A 68 -1.65 -14.48 -4.16
N PHE A 69 -0.47 -14.69 -3.58
CA PHE A 69 0.83 -14.31 -4.15
C PHE A 69 1.75 -15.52 -4.42
N SER A 70 1.36 -16.73 -4.02
CA SER A 70 2.17 -17.95 -4.13
C SER A 70 2.21 -18.61 -5.52
N SER A 71 1.65 -18.00 -6.57
CA SER A 71 1.65 -18.58 -7.93
C SER A 71 2.92 -18.34 -8.75
N GLY A 72 4.06 -17.96 -8.14
CA GLY A 72 5.26 -17.57 -8.89
C GLY A 72 6.63 -17.84 -8.26
N ALA A 73 6.72 -18.64 -7.20
CA ALA A 73 8.02 -19.10 -6.68
C ALA A 73 8.28 -20.54 -7.14
N SER A 74 8.60 -20.71 -8.42
CA SER A 74 9.23 -21.93 -8.92
C SER A 74 10.73 -21.70 -9.00
N SER A 75 11.45 -22.43 -8.13
CA SER A 75 12.84 -22.92 -8.18
C SER A 75 13.97 -21.99 -8.63
#